data_AF-A0A2E9TEK1-F1
#
_entry.id   AF-A0A2E9TEK1-F1
#
_cell.length_a   1.000
_cell.length_b   1.000
_cell.length_c   1.000
_cell.angle_alpha   90.00
_cell.angle_beta   90.00
_cell.angle_gamma   90.00
#
_symmetry.space_group_name_H-M   'P 1'
#
loop_
_entity.id
_entity.type
_entity.pdbx_description
1 polymer ?
#
loop_
_entity_poly.entity_id
_entity_poly.type
_entity_poly.pdbx_seq_one_letter_code
_entity_poly.pdbx_strand_id
1 'polypeptide(L)' 'MPLTFFNDWTFGAIKGDQVVDLTEPTSHFTVIKPQDQLEAVITHCDQVRGDLESRTALQDGVALARGE' A
#
# COMPACT_ATOMS: atom_id res chain seq x y z
N MET A 1 -7.52 -6.29 -5.18
CA MET A 1 -7.07 -4.91 -4.97
C MET A 1 -5.67 -4.76 -5.57
N PRO A 2 -5.42 -3.78 -6.44
CA PRO A 2 -4.09 -3.58 -7.02
C PRO A 2 -3.16 -2.87 -6.03
N LEU A 3 -1.99 -3.45 -5.76
CA LEU A 3 -0.93 -2.83 -4.95
C LEU A 3 0.01 -2.03 -5.87
N THR A 4 0.49 -0.88 -5.40
CA THR A 4 1.39 -0.01 -6.17
C THR A 4 2.40 0.67 -5.26
N PHE A 5 3.52 1.09 -5.84
CA PHE A 5 4.39 2.06 -5.22
C PHE A 5 4.12 3.43 -5.83
N PHE A 6 4.07 4.47 -5.00
CA PHE A 6 3.86 5.86 -5.43
C PHE A 6 4.78 6.78 -4.63
N ASN A 7 4.94 8.03 -5.06
CA ASN A 7 5.65 9.08 -4.33
C ASN A 7 6.97 8.61 -3.68
N ASP A 8 7.96 8.24 -4.50
CA ASP A 8 9.28 7.77 -4.04
C ASP A 8 9.23 6.49 -3.18
N TRP A 9 8.73 5.39 -3.76
CA TRP A 9 8.67 4.05 -3.13
C TRP A 9 7.73 3.91 -1.93
N THR A 10 6.79 4.84 -1.75
CA THR A 10 5.72 4.72 -0.75
C THR A 10 4.76 3.58 -1.13
N PHE A 11 4.47 2.69 -0.19
CA PHE A 11 3.61 1.53 -0.45
C PHE A 11 2.14 1.94 -0.37
N GLY A 12 1.38 1.61 -1.42
CA GLY A 12 -0.03 1.96 -1.47
C GLY A 12 -0.85 0.98 -2.29
N ALA A 13 -2.14 1.25 -2.37
CA ALA A 13 -3.05 0.49 -3.19
C ALA A 13 -4.00 1.36 -3.97
N ILE A 14 -4.32 0.90 -5.18
CA ILE A 14 -5.15 1.61 -6.13
C ILE A 14 -6.62 1.35 -5.78
N LYS A 15 -7.35 2.43 -5.50
CA LYS A 15 -8.78 2.49 -5.27
C LYS A 15 -9.40 3.39 -6.33
N GLY A 16 -9.77 2.82 -7.47
CA GLY A 16 -10.26 3.59 -8.61
C GLY A 16 -9.16 4.51 -9.17
N ASP A 17 -9.38 5.82 -9.11
CA ASP A 17 -8.44 6.87 -9.56
C ASP A 17 -7.54 7.41 -8.43
N GLN A 18 -7.63 6.81 -7.25
CA GLN A 18 -6.89 7.22 -6.06
C GLN A 18 -5.93 6.11 -5.60
N VAL A 19 -4.87 6.50 -4.90
CA VAL A 19 -3.98 5.60 -4.18
C VAL A 19 -4.10 5.83 -2.69
N VAL A 20 -4.42 4.77 -1.96
CA VAL A 20 -4.43 4.76 -0.50
C VAL A 20 -3.02 4.45 -0.02
N ASP A 21 -2.49 5.28 0.87
CA ASP A 21 -1.24 5.00 1.58
C ASP A 21 -1.43 3.79 2.51
N LEU A 22 -0.59 2.79 2.35
CA LEU A 22 -0.55 1.57 3.15
C LEU A 22 0.81 1.41 3.84
N THR A 23 1.54 2.51 4.00
CA THR A 23 2.84 2.50 4.69
C THR A 23 2.65 2.23 6.18
N GLU A 24 1.63 2.82 6.81
CA GLU A 24 1.34 2.61 8.23
C GLU A 24 1.05 1.14 8.61
N PRO A 25 0.13 0.40 7.93
CA PRO A 25 -0.12 -1.01 8.25
C PRO A 25 1.07 -1.93 7.90
N THR A 26 1.98 -1.49 7.04
CA THR A 26 3.19 -2.23 6.69
C THR A 26 4.44 -1.72 7.40
N SER A 27 4.33 -0.69 8.25
CA SER A 27 5.45 -0.06 8.95
C SER A 27 6.09 -0.97 10.00
N HIS A 28 5.40 -2.05 10.40
CA HIS A 28 5.92 -3.07 11.29
C HIS A 28 6.96 -3.98 10.62
N PHE A 29 7.02 -4.01 9.28
CA PHE A 29 8.03 -4.75 8.56
C PHE A 29 9.34 -3.96 8.54
N THR A 30 10.47 -4.65 8.73
CA THR A 30 11.79 -4.03 8.55
C THR A 30 12.05 -3.89 7.05
N VAL A 31 11.80 -2.70 6.51
CA VAL A 31 11.97 -2.41 5.10
C VAL A 31 13.35 -1.83 4.85
N ILE A 32 14.27 -2.63 4.29
CA ILE A 32 15.58 -2.15 3.81
C ILE A 32 15.48 -1.75 2.33
N LYS A 33 14.61 -2.42 1.57
CA LYS A 33 14.30 -2.13 0.16
C LYS A 33 12.79 -2.24 -0.06
N PRO A 34 12.21 -1.53 -1.05
CA PRO A 34 10.79 -1.68 -1.39
C PRO A 34 10.41 -3.14 -1.75
N GLN A 35 11.38 -3.93 -2.21
CA GLN A 35 11.22 -5.36 -2.48
C GLN A 35 10.96 -6.17 -1.20
N ASP A 36 11.65 -5.87 -0.09
CA ASP A 36 11.40 -6.49 1.22
C ASP A 36 9.98 -6.20 1.70
N GLN A 37 9.47 -4.99 1.45
CA GLN A 37 8.11 -4.61 1.82
C GLN A 37 7.08 -5.44 1.04
N LEU A 38 7.30 -5.61 -0.27
CA LEU A 38 6.44 -6.46 -1.10
C LEU A 38 6.53 -7.93 -0.67
N GLU A 39 7.74 -8.45 -0.42
CA GLU A 39 7.95 -9.82 0.04
C GLU A 39 7.28 -10.08 1.39
N ALA A 40 7.40 -9.14 2.33
CA ALA A 40 6.75 -9.21 3.63
C ALA A 40 5.22 -9.19 3.50
N VAL A 41 4.68 -8.32 2.63
CA VAL A 41 3.24 -8.29 2.34
C VAL A 41 2.77 -9.57 1.67
N ILE A 42 3.55 -10.17 0.77
CA ILE A 42 3.20 -11.45 0.15
C ILE A 42 3.24 -12.58 1.19
N THR A 43 4.27 -12.61 2.02
CA THR A 43 4.50 -13.64 3.06
C THR A 43 3.43 -13.59 4.14
N HIS A 44 3.09 -12.38 4.59
CA HIS A 44 2.09 -12.14 5.63
C HIS A 44 0.75 -11.70 5.05
N CYS A 45 0.49 -11.96 3.76
CA CYS A 45 -0.67 -11.44 3.04
C CYS A 45 -1.97 -11.72 3.77
N ASP A 46 -2.18 -12.95 4.22
CA ASP A 46 -3.42 -13.32 4.92
C ASP A 46 -3.61 -12.55 6.23
N GLN A 47 -2.50 -12.23 6.91
CA GLN A 47 -2.48 -11.52 8.18
C GLN A 47 -2.72 -10.01 8.02
N VAL A 48 -2.13 -9.40 6.97
CA VAL A 48 -2.26 -7.96 6.71
C VAL A 48 -3.45 -7.64 5.81
N ARG A 49 -3.98 -8.59 5.03
CA ARG A 49 -5.06 -8.35 4.05
C ARG A 49 -6.26 -7.67 4.68
N GLY A 50 -6.73 -8.15 5.84
CA GLY A 50 -7.87 -7.56 6.53
C GLY A 50 -7.63 -6.09 6.91
N ASP A 51 -6.41 -5.76 7.32
CA ASP A 51 -6.03 -4.40 7.69
C ASP A 51 -5.88 -3.51 6.44
N LEU A 52 -5.24 -4.01 5.38
CA LEU A 52 -5.09 -3.30 4.10
C LEU A 52 -6.45 -3.02 3.45
N GLU A 53 -7.37 -3.99 3.45
CA GLU A 53 -8.73 -3.82 2.92
C GLU A 53 -9.53 -2.84 3.78
N SER A 54 -9.42 -2.92 5.11
CA SER A 54 -10.10 -2.00 6.03
C SER A 54 -9.58 -0.57 5.86
N ARG A 55 -8.26 -0.37 5.80
CA ARG A 55 -7.61 0.91 5.49
C ARG A 55 -8.11 1.49 4.19
N THR A 56 -8.22 0.67 3.17
CA THR A 56 -8.64 1.14 1.84
C THR A 56 -10.12 1.44 1.79
N ALA A 57 -10.94 0.71 2.54
CA ALA A 57 -12.34 1.04 2.70
C ALA A 57 -12.53 2.36 3.46
N LEU A 58 -11.75 2.59 4.53
CA LEU A 58 -11.91 3.71 5.46
C LEU A 58 -11.19 5.00 5.06
N GLN A 59 -10.05 4.91 4.38
CA GLN A 59 -9.17 6.05 4.11
C GLN A 59 -9.48 6.64 2.73
N ASP A 60 -9.60 7.96 2.66
CA ASP A 60 -9.62 8.71 1.41
C ASP A 60 -8.23 8.63 0.77
N GLY A 61 -8.17 8.04 -0.43
CA GLY A 61 -6.93 7.89 -1.16
C GLY A 61 -6.42 9.23 -1.71
N VAL A 62 -5.11 9.36 -1.85
CA VAL A 62 -4.49 10.46 -2.58
C VAL A 62 -4.83 10.29 -4.06
N ALA A 63 -5.36 11.33 -4.71
CA ALA A 63 -5.58 11.29 -6.15
C ALA A 63 -4.25 11.02 -6.86
N LEU A 64 -4.22 10.02 -7.73
CA LEU A 64 -3.08 9.84 -8.63
C LEU A 64 -3.08 11.06 -9.55
N ALA A 65 -2.18 12.01 -9.30
CA ALA A 65 -1.98 13.12 -10.20
C ALA A 65 -1.67 12.51 -11.58
N ARG A 66 -2.59 12.71 -12.52
CA ARG A 66 -2.47 12.28 -13.90
C ARG A 66 -1.24 13.01 -14.43
N GLY A 67 -0.10 12.30 -14.51
CA GLY A 67 1.11 12.86 -15.09
C GLY A 67 0.78 13.37 -16.49
N GLU A 68 0.85 14.70 -16.67
CA GLU A 68 0.76 15.36 -17.96
C GLU A 68 2.00 15.08 -18.81
#